data_AF-A0A542YUZ8-F1
#
_entry.id   AF-A0A542YUZ8-F1
#
_cell.length_a   1.000
_cell.length_b   1.000
_cell.length_c   1.000
_cell.angle_alpha   90.00
_cell.angle_beta   90.00
_cell.angle_gamma   90.00
#
_symmetry.space_group_name_H-M   'P 1'
#
loop_
_entity.id
_entity.type
_entity.pdbx_description
1 polymer ?
#
loop_
_entity_poly.entity_id
_entity_poly.type
_entity_poly.pdbx_seq_one_letter_code
_entity_poly.pdbx_strand_id
1 'polypeptide(L)'
;MTERAESQPISFLPVPERDEVPEGVARLWDKSQEAFGFVPNVFRAQAVNGDQFLAWWGYFNLLLNKEGHLTNAERELVAVVVSGLNGCTYCAVSHGAALREYSGDARTADLAAVNWRQADLPDRKRAIAEYAELLTRAPDQVGAEDLAPLREVGMDDHEIMELVQVIGMFNMTNRVSSALGFVPNEEYHSMARP
;
A
#
# COMPACT_ATOMS: atom_id res chain seq x y z
N MET A 1 -40.21 -3.56 7.07
CA MET A 1 -39.04 -3.73 7.96
C MET A 1 -37.91 -4.24 7.10
N THR A 2 -37.09 -3.33 6.58
CA THR A 2 -35.86 -3.69 5.88
C THR A 2 -34.87 -4.14 6.95
N GLU A 3 -34.55 -5.44 6.97
CA GLU A 3 -33.36 -5.93 7.67
C GLU A 3 -32.19 -5.04 7.26
N ARG A 4 -31.55 -4.37 8.22
CA ARG A 4 -30.23 -3.80 7.99
C ARG A 4 -29.35 -5.00 7.64
N ALA A 5 -28.92 -5.10 6.39
CA ALA A 5 -27.88 -6.05 6.02
C ALA A 5 -26.75 -5.87 7.04
N GLU A 6 -26.43 -6.92 7.80
CA GLU A 6 -25.26 -6.90 8.67
C GLU A 6 -24.07 -6.48 7.81
N SER A 7 -23.42 -5.37 8.18
CA SER A 7 -22.27 -4.87 7.43
C SER A 7 -21.24 -5.99 7.32
N GLN A 8 -20.76 -6.28 6.12
CA GLN A 8 -19.77 -7.34 5.92
C GLN A 8 -18.58 -7.14 6.88
N PRO A 9 -18.09 -8.20 7.54
CA PRO A 9 -16.95 -8.11 8.43
C PRO A 9 -15.72 -7.65 7.65
N ILE A 10 -14.96 -6.68 8.21
CA ILE A 10 -13.78 -6.10 7.56
C ILE A 10 -12.47 -6.85 7.88
N SER A 11 -12.55 -7.91 8.69
CA SER A 11 -11.44 -8.79 9.08
C SER A 11 -11.96 -10.13 9.59
N PHE A 12 -11.11 -11.17 9.53
CA PHE A 12 -11.35 -12.47 10.18
C PHE A 12 -11.17 -12.44 11.71
N LEU A 13 -10.50 -11.41 12.24
CA LEU A 13 -10.39 -11.20 13.69
C LEU A 13 -11.47 -10.21 14.17
N PRO A 14 -11.82 -10.24 15.47
CA PRO A 14 -12.60 -9.18 16.08
C PRO A 14 -11.91 -7.82 15.89
N VAL A 15 -12.67 -6.83 15.45
CA VAL A 15 -12.20 -5.46 15.29
C VAL A 15 -12.46 -4.72 16.59
N PRO A 16 -11.44 -4.12 17.23
CA PRO A 16 -11.64 -3.45 18.51
C PRO A 16 -12.52 -2.20 18.36
N GLU A 17 -13.32 -1.95 19.37
CA GLU A 17 -14.08 -0.72 19.54
C GLU A 17 -13.19 0.43 20.02
N ARG A 18 -13.72 1.66 19.97
CA ARG A 18 -12.95 2.87 20.27
C ARG A 18 -12.35 2.89 21.68
N ASP A 19 -13.05 2.36 22.67
CA ASP A 19 -12.62 2.29 24.07
C ASP A 19 -11.67 1.12 24.37
N GLU A 20 -11.44 0.24 23.39
CA GLU A 20 -10.55 -0.92 23.49
C GLU A 20 -9.14 -0.62 22.92
N VAL A 21 -8.93 0.53 22.29
CA VAL A 21 -7.66 0.91 21.66
C VAL A 21 -6.93 2.04 22.42
N PRO A 22 -5.60 2.14 22.31
CA PRO A 22 -4.86 3.28 22.87
C PRO A 22 -5.34 4.62 22.30
N GLU A 23 -5.22 5.68 23.10
CA GLU A 23 -5.66 7.03 22.73
C GLU A 23 -5.03 7.53 21.41
N GLY A 24 -3.79 7.11 21.13
CA GLY A 24 -3.11 7.40 19.86
C GLY A 24 -3.85 6.85 18.64
N VAL A 25 -4.44 5.65 18.75
CA VAL A 25 -5.22 5.01 17.68
C VAL A 25 -6.55 5.72 17.50
N ALA A 26 -7.28 5.98 18.58
CA ALA A 26 -8.55 6.71 18.53
C ALA A 26 -8.40 8.09 17.87
N ARG A 27 -7.33 8.83 18.21
CA ARG A 27 -7.01 10.12 17.56
C ARG A 27 -6.65 9.98 16.08
N LEU A 28 -6.01 8.88 15.67
CA LEU A 28 -5.70 8.63 14.26
C LEU A 28 -6.98 8.39 13.45
N TRP A 29 -7.95 7.67 14.03
CA TRP A 29 -9.26 7.49 13.41
C TRP A 29 -9.99 8.81 13.25
N ASP A 30 -10.02 9.66 14.28
CA ASP A 30 -10.65 10.99 14.20
C ASP A 30 -10.04 11.84 13.09
N LYS A 31 -8.70 11.90 13.03
CA LYS A 31 -7.99 12.64 11.98
C LYS A 31 -8.29 12.11 10.58
N SER A 32 -8.44 10.80 10.43
CA SER A 32 -8.75 10.17 9.15
C SER A 32 -10.18 10.48 8.72
N GLN A 33 -11.13 10.41 9.67
CA GLN A 33 -12.52 10.81 9.45
C GLN A 33 -12.64 12.28 9.02
N GLU A 34 -11.89 13.18 9.66
CA GLU A 34 -11.85 14.60 9.31
C GLU A 34 -11.20 14.86 7.93
N ALA A 35 -10.11 14.16 7.61
CA ALA A 35 -9.35 14.39 6.39
C ALA A 35 -9.98 13.76 5.14
N PHE A 36 -10.57 12.57 5.27
CA PHE A 36 -11.03 11.76 4.13
C PHE A 36 -12.53 11.49 4.14
N GLY A 37 -13.23 11.77 5.24
CA GLY A 37 -14.64 11.42 5.40
C GLY A 37 -14.89 9.96 5.81
N PHE A 38 -13.84 9.16 5.99
CA PHE A 38 -13.91 7.78 6.46
C PHE A 38 -12.63 7.36 7.19
N VAL A 39 -12.70 6.28 7.96
CA VAL A 39 -11.53 5.64 8.59
C VAL A 39 -11.09 4.45 7.73
N PRO A 40 -9.84 4.41 7.24
CA PRO A 40 -9.30 3.24 6.56
C PRO A 40 -9.48 1.97 7.40
N ASN A 41 -10.04 0.92 6.81
CA ASN A 41 -10.36 -0.32 7.51
C ASN A 41 -9.12 -0.98 8.12
N VAL A 42 -7.93 -0.83 7.52
CA VAL A 42 -6.65 -1.27 8.10
C VAL A 42 -6.36 -0.61 9.45
N PHE A 43 -6.75 0.65 9.67
CA PHE A 43 -6.55 1.33 10.96
C PHE A 43 -7.42 0.75 12.06
N ARG A 44 -8.55 0.14 11.70
CA ARG A 44 -9.45 -0.52 12.65
C ARG A 44 -9.04 -1.98 12.85
N ALA A 45 -8.95 -2.73 11.75
CA ALA A 45 -8.70 -4.16 11.77
C ALA A 45 -7.31 -4.54 12.30
N GLN A 46 -6.28 -3.72 12.05
CA GLN A 46 -4.92 -3.99 12.55
C GLN A 46 -4.70 -3.48 13.99
N ALA A 47 -5.65 -2.71 14.55
CA ALA A 47 -5.53 -2.13 15.90
C ALA A 47 -5.77 -3.12 17.05
N VAL A 48 -6.00 -4.41 16.76
CA VAL A 48 -6.10 -5.50 17.76
C VAL A 48 -4.97 -5.41 18.78
N ASN A 49 -3.75 -5.14 18.32
CA ASN A 49 -2.61 -4.81 19.17
C ASN A 49 -2.22 -3.34 18.97
N GLY A 50 -2.88 -2.43 19.68
CA GLY A 50 -2.81 -0.99 19.44
C GLY A 50 -1.40 -0.37 19.42
N ASP A 51 -0.52 -0.72 20.37
CA ASP A 51 0.84 -0.15 20.41
C ASP A 51 1.72 -0.66 19.25
N GLN A 52 1.54 -1.92 18.86
CA GLN A 52 2.22 -2.50 17.69
C GLN A 52 1.72 -1.84 16.40
N PHE A 53 0.41 -1.61 16.31
CA PHE A 53 -0.18 -0.86 15.21
C PHE A 53 0.37 0.58 15.12
N LEU A 54 0.50 1.29 16.23
CA LEU A 54 1.06 2.64 16.24
C LEU A 54 2.52 2.68 15.78
N ALA A 55 3.33 1.69 16.15
CA ALA A 55 4.70 1.57 15.68
C ALA A 55 4.76 1.29 14.17
N TRP A 56 3.94 0.34 13.68
CA TRP A 56 3.80 0.05 12.26
C TRP A 56 3.37 1.29 11.47
N TRP A 57 2.33 2.00 11.94
CA TRP A 57 1.82 3.20 11.28
C TRP A 57 2.85 4.32 11.27
N GLY A 58 3.61 4.48 12.37
CA GLY A 58 4.70 5.45 12.45
C GLY A 58 5.73 5.27 11.34
N TYR A 59 6.17 4.02 11.12
CA TYR A 59 7.12 3.72 10.04
C TYR A 59 6.47 3.81 8.65
N PHE A 60 5.28 3.23 8.48
CA PHE A 60 4.54 3.28 7.21
C PHE A 60 4.30 4.73 6.76
N ASN A 61 3.81 5.58 7.65
CA ASN A 61 3.50 6.97 7.34
C ASN A 61 4.75 7.78 7.00
N LEU A 62 5.88 7.50 7.65
CA LEU A 62 7.16 8.11 7.31
C LEU A 62 7.62 7.68 5.91
N LEU A 63 7.54 6.39 5.60
CA LEU A 63 8.06 5.83 4.37
C LEU A 63 7.19 6.15 3.14
N LEU A 64 5.86 6.12 3.28
CA LEU A 64 4.92 6.25 2.16
C LEU A 64 4.41 7.69 1.96
N ASN A 65 3.98 8.34 3.05
CA ASN A 65 3.17 9.56 2.95
C ASN A 65 3.96 10.86 3.16
N LYS A 66 5.11 10.81 3.84
CA LYS A 66 5.96 11.97 4.09
C LYS A 66 6.96 12.18 2.98
N GLU A 67 7.59 13.35 2.96
CA GLU A 67 8.72 13.62 2.06
C GLU A 67 9.84 12.60 2.29
N GLY A 68 10.46 12.16 1.20
CA GLY A 68 11.62 11.29 1.19
C GLY A 68 12.27 11.33 -0.20
N HIS A 69 12.81 10.22 -0.66
CA HIS A 69 13.66 10.20 -1.85
C HIS A 69 12.90 9.85 -3.13
N LEU A 70 11.89 8.98 -3.06
CA LEU A 70 11.01 8.66 -4.18
C LEU A 70 9.79 9.58 -4.22
N THR A 71 9.24 9.80 -5.41
CA THR A 71 7.94 10.48 -5.54
C THR A 71 6.82 9.59 -5.01
N ASN A 72 5.72 10.20 -4.53
CA ASN A 72 4.54 9.44 -4.10
C ASN A 72 4.01 8.51 -5.20
N ALA A 73 4.03 8.96 -6.46
CA ALA A 73 3.61 8.14 -7.59
C ALA A 73 4.51 6.90 -7.81
N GLU A 74 5.82 6.99 -7.55
CA GLU A 74 6.72 5.83 -7.62
C GLU A 74 6.49 4.86 -6.44
N ARG A 75 6.32 5.38 -5.23
CA ARG A 75 6.03 4.56 -4.04
C ARG A 75 4.72 3.80 -4.21
N GLU A 76 3.68 4.45 -4.70
CA GLU A 76 2.38 3.83 -4.96
C GLU A 76 2.42 2.87 -6.16
N LEU A 77 3.26 3.11 -7.16
CA LEU A 77 3.51 2.13 -8.23
C LEU A 77 4.10 0.84 -7.65
N VAL A 78 5.11 0.94 -6.78
CA VAL A 78 5.70 -0.22 -6.10
C VAL A 78 4.64 -0.94 -5.26
N ALA A 79 3.84 -0.19 -4.49
CA ALA A 79 2.75 -0.73 -3.69
C ALA A 79 1.78 -1.58 -4.52
N VAL A 80 1.34 -1.05 -5.66
CA VAL A 80 0.40 -1.71 -6.58
C VAL A 80 1.03 -2.94 -7.24
N VAL A 81 2.28 -2.83 -7.72
CA VAL A 81 3.00 -3.96 -8.35
C VAL A 81 3.16 -5.12 -7.36
N VAL A 82 3.71 -4.84 -6.17
CA VAL A 82 3.94 -5.87 -5.14
C VAL A 82 2.62 -6.49 -4.69
N SER A 83 1.58 -5.68 -4.50
CA SER A 83 0.26 -6.17 -4.07
C SER A 83 -0.45 -7.00 -5.13
N GLY A 84 -0.32 -6.63 -6.41
CA GLY A 84 -0.82 -7.41 -7.54
C GLY A 84 -0.14 -8.78 -7.65
N LEU A 85 1.20 -8.82 -7.51
CA LEU A 85 1.97 -10.06 -7.51
C LEU A 85 1.61 -11.00 -6.36
N ASN A 86 1.31 -10.44 -5.19
CA ASN A 86 0.93 -11.19 -3.99
C ASN A 86 -0.58 -11.52 -3.92
N GLY A 87 -1.40 -11.03 -4.86
CA GLY A 87 -2.85 -11.22 -4.83
C GLY A 87 -3.54 -10.57 -3.62
N CYS A 88 -2.98 -9.48 -3.08
CA CYS A 88 -3.54 -8.82 -1.90
C CYS A 88 -4.65 -7.82 -2.27
N THR A 89 -5.91 -8.19 -2.03
CA THR A 89 -7.07 -7.38 -2.38
C THR A 89 -7.09 -6.01 -1.69
N TYR A 90 -6.87 -5.96 -0.37
CA TYR A 90 -6.90 -4.69 0.37
C TYR A 90 -5.91 -3.69 -0.22
N CYS A 91 -4.63 -4.09 -0.30
CA CYS A 91 -3.57 -3.21 -0.71
C CYS A 91 -3.66 -2.85 -2.20
N ALA A 92 -4.02 -3.79 -3.07
CA ALA A 92 -4.19 -3.50 -4.49
C ALA A 92 -5.30 -2.46 -4.74
N VAL A 93 -6.41 -2.53 -3.99
CA VAL A 93 -7.52 -1.57 -4.10
C VAL A 93 -7.14 -0.21 -3.52
N SER A 94 -6.64 -0.16 -2.28
CA SER A 94 -6.35 1.11 -1.59
C SER A 94 -5.19 1.87 -2.23
N HIS A 95 -4.09 1.17 -2.55
CA HIS A 95 -2.93 1.79 -3.20
C HIS A 95 -3.15 2.01 -4.70
N GLY A 96 -4.04 1.23 -5.32
CA GLY A 96 -4.57 1.56 -6.65
C GLY A 96 -5.21 2.94 -6.65
N ALA A 97 -6.06 3.27 -5.67
CA ALA A 97 -6.66 4.60 -5.56
C ALA A 97 -5.62 5.71 -5.38
N ALA A 98 -4.63 5.51 -4.51
CA ALA A 98 -3.54 6.46 -4.31
C ALA A 98 -2.69 6.65 -5.57
N LEU A 99 -2.37 5.58 -6.29
CA LEU A 99 -1.62 5.66 -7.55
C LEU A 99 -2.40 6.45 -8.61
N ARG A 100 -3.72 6.27 -8.72
CA ARG A 100 -4.55 7.07 -9.63
C ARG A 100 -4.46 8.55 -9.30
N GLU A 101 -4.57 8.90 -8.02
CA GLU A 101 -4.47 10.29 -7.55
C GLU A 101 -3.10 10.90 -7.88
N TYR A 102 -2.00 10.25 -7.48
CA TYR A 102 -0.67 10.83 -7.65
C TYR A 102 -0.14 10.79 -9.09
N SER A 103 -0.62 9.86 -9.92
CA SER A 103 -0.22 9.79 -11.33
C SER A 103 -1.12 10.62 -12.24
N GLY A 104 -2.36 10.91 -11.83
CA GLY A 104 -3.39 11.47 -12.69
C GLY A 104 -3.83 10.52 -13.82
N ASP A 105 -3.48 9.23 -13.74
CA ASP A 105 -3.75 8.24 -14.78
C ASP A 105 -4.37 6.96 -14.20
N ALA A 106 -5.70 6.89 -14.30
CA ALA A 106 -6.46 5.74 -13.86
C ALA A 106 -6.08 4.44 -14.58
N ARG A 107 -5.76 4.53 -15.87
CA ARG A 107 -5.43 3.38 -16.71
C ARG A 107 -4.10 2.77 -16.30
N THR A 108 -3.09 3.60 -16.02
CA THR A 108 -1.79 3.11 -15.55
C THR A 108 -1.92 2.33 -14.24
N ALA A 109 -2.71 2.82 -13.28
CA ALA A 109 -2.91 2.12 -12.02
C ALA A 109 -3.60 0.75 -12.18
N ASP A 110 -4.66 0.69 -12.99
CA ASP A 110 -5.39 -0.56 -13.24
C ASP A 110 -4.51 -1.59 -13.97
N LEU A 111 -3.72 -1.15 -14.97
CA LEU A 111 -2.80 -2.03 -15.68
C LEU A 111 -1.65 -2.50 -14.80
N ALA A 112 -1.07 -1.61 -13.97
CA ALA A 112 -0.01 -1.97 -13.03
C ALA A 112 -0.43 -3.06 -12.04
N ALA A 113 -1.68 -3.01 -11.56
CA ALA A 113 -2.23 -3.98 -10.62
C ALA A 113 -2.38 -5.40 -11.22
N VAL A 114 -2.61 -5.49 -12.53
CA VAL A 114 -2.83 -6.77 -13.23
C VAL A 114 -1.55 -7.29 -13.88
N ASN A 115 -0.92 -6.44 -14.69
CA ASN A 115 0.33 -6.73 -15.39
C ASN A 115 1.04 -5.43 -15.77
N TRP A 116 1.93 -4.95 -14.90
CA TRP A 116 2.68 -3.71 -15.09
C TRP A 116 3.47 -3.63 -16.41
N ARG A 117 3.82 -4.76 -17.02
CA ARG A 117 4.50 -4.81 -18.33
C ARG A 117 3.64 -4.23 -19.46
N GLN A 118 2.33 -4.15 -19.26
CA GLN A 118 1.38 -3.59 -20.23
C GLN A 118 0.96 -2.15 -19.91
N ALA A 119 1.48 -1.56 -18.83
CA ALA A 119 1.13 -0.22 -18.38
C ALA A 119 1.89 0.91 -19.11
N ASP A 120 2.71 0.59 -20.13
CA ASP A 120 3.51 1.55 -20.91
C ASP A 120 4.32 2.53 -20.02
N LEU A 121 5.00 1.97 -19.02
CA LEU A 121 5.73 2.74 -18.03
C LEU A 121 6.98 3.39 -18.65
N PRO A 122 7.28 4.66 -18.31
CA PRO A 122 8.57 5.27 -18.61
C PRO A 122 9.72 4.44 -18.05
N ASP A 123 10.90 4.52 -18.68
CA ASP A 123 12.05 3.66 -18.37
C ASP A 123 12.37 3.56 -16.88
N ARG A 124 12.36 4.68 -16.16
CA ARG A 124 12.58 4.71 -14.71
C ARG A 124 11.54 3.91 -13.92
N LYS A 125 10.25 4.13 -14.19
CA LYS A 125 9.15 3.41 -13.54
C LYS A 125 9.14 1.92 -13.92
N ARG A 126 9.57 1.59 -15.14
CA ARG A 126 9.73 0.20 -15.59
C ARG A 126 10.83 -0.51 -14.78
N ALA A 127 12.01 0.10 -14.63
CA ALA A 127 13.10 -0.46 -13.82
C ALA A 127 12.70 -0.66 -12.34
N ILE A 128 11.96 0.30 -11.78
CA ILE A 128 11.38 0.19 -10.43
C ILE A 128 10.43 -1.01 -10.33
N ALA A 129 9.52 -1.20 -11.29
CA ALA A 129 8.57 -2.30 -11.30
C ALA A 129 9.25 -3.67 -11.50
N GLU A 130 10.28 -3.74 -12.36
CA GLU A 130 11.11 -4.93 -12.58
C GLU A 130 11.80 -5.37 -11.29
N TYR A 131 12.47 -4.44 -10.61
CA TYR A 131 13.16 -4.75 -9.35
C TYR A 131 12.19 -5.09 -8.22
N ALA A 132 11.03 -4.42 -8.15
CA ALA A 132 9.97 -4.75 -7.20
C ALA A 132 9.44 -6.18 -7.41
N GLU A 133 9.28 -6.62 -8.65
CA GLU A 133 8.89 -8.00 -8.96
C GLU A 133 9.97 -9.01 -8.57
N LEU A 134 11.23 -8.76 -8.94
CA LEU A 134 12.36 -9.61 -8.60
C LEU A 134 12.46 -9.84 -7.09
N LEU A 135 12.53 -8.75 -6.31
CA LEU A 135 12.69 -8.84 -4.86
C LEU A 135 11.46 -9.45 -4.16
N THR A 136 10.27 -9.32 -4.76
CA THR A 136 9.05 -9.95 -4.22
C THR A 136 9.01 -11.45 -4.47
N ARG A 137 9.45 -11.91 -5.66
CA ARG A 137 9.33 -13.32 -6.08
C ARG A 137 10.54 -14.17 -5.75
N ALA A 138 11.74 -13.61 -5.79
CA ALA A 138 13.00 -14.32 -5.67
C ALA A 138 14.05 -13.51 -4.88
N PRO A 139 13.77 -13.14 -3.62
CA PRO A 139 14.71 -12.37 -2.81
C PRO A 139 16.04 -13.10 -2.58
N ASP A 140 16.06 -14.42 -2.66
CA ASP A 140 17.25 -15.27 -2.58
C ASP A 140 18.15 -15.22 -3.83
N GLN A 141 17.65 -14.66 -4.93
CA GLN A 141 18.36 -14.55 -6.20
C GLN A 141 18.93 -13.15 -6.45
N VAL A 142 18.65 -12.18 -5.58
CA VAL A 142 19.10 -10.79 -5.75
C VAL A 142 20.61 -10.69 -5.51
N GLY A 143 21.32 -10.13 -6.49
CA GLY A 143 22.75 -9.81 -6.47
C GLY A 143 23.01 -8.31 -6.50
N ALA A 144 24.29 -7.93 -6.42
CA ALA A 144 24.71 -6.52 -6.50
C ALA A 144 24.48 -5.93 -7.91
N GLU A 145 24.53 -6.77 -8.93
CA GLU A 145 24.28 -6.47 -10.34
C GLU A 145 22.85 -6.00 -10.61
N ASP A 146 21.86 -6.46 -9.83
CA ASP A 146 20.46 -6.08 -9.99
C ASP A 146 20.20 -4.60 -9.63
N LEU A 147 21.16 -3.94 -8.97
CA LEU A 147 21.10 -2.51 -8.70
C LEU A 147 21.56 -1.67 -9.90
N ALA A 148 22.29 -2.23 -10.87
CA ALA A 148 22.80 -1.47 -12.00
C ALA A 148 21.69 -0.85 -12.87
N PRO A 149 20.61 -1.57 -13.25
CA PRO A 149 19.51 -0.98 -14.00
C PRO A 149 18.83 0.20 -13.29
N LEU A 150 18.75 0.17 -11.95
CA LEU A 150 18.20 1.28 -11.15
C LEU A 150 19.11 2.52 -11.24
N ARG A 151 20.43 2.32 -11.17
CA ARG A 151 21.41 3.41 -11.31
C ARG A 151 21.42 4.00 -12.72
N GLU A 152 21.23 3.18 -13.74
CA GLU A 152 21.16 3.63 -15.14
C GLU A 152 19.97 4.56 -15.40
N VAL A 153 18.86 4.39 -14.68
CA VAL A 153 17.70 5.31 -14.70
C VAL A 153 17.83 6.47 -13.70
N GLY A 154 19.05 6.71 -13.21
CA GLY A 154 19.42 7.84 -12.38
C GLY A 154 19.04 7.72 -10.91
N MET A 155 18.79 6.50 -10.39
CA MET A 155 18.54 6.33 -8.96
C MET A 155 19.83 6.42 -8.14
N ASP A 156 19.81 7.25 -7.11
CA ASP A 156 20.88 7.32 -6.11
C ASP A 156 20.72 6.26 -5.00
N ASP A 157 21.70 6.19 -4.09
CA ASP A 157 21.70 5.20 -3.00
C ASP A 157 20.55 5.39 -2.01
N HIS A 158 20.10 6.64 -1.80
CA HIS A 158 18.99 6.94 -0.92
C HIS A 158 17.65 6.49 -1.52
N GLU A 159 17.45 6.71 -2.82
CA GLU A 159 16.29 6.25 -3.58
C GLU A 159 16.24 4.72 -3.64
N ILE A 160 17.37 4.04 -3.85
CA ILE A 160 17.44 2.57 -3.83
C ILE A 160 17.12 2.02 -2.44
N MET A 161 17.66 2.65 -1.38
CA MET A 161 17.36 2.26 0.01
C MET A 161 15.88 2.47 0.36
N GLU A 162 15.26 3.53 -0.14
CA GLU A 162 13.83 3.75 0.04
C GLU A 162 12.98 2.74 -0.76
N LEU A 163 13.37 2.44 -2.00
CA LEU A 163 12.70 1.44 -2.85
C LEU A 163 12.64 0.07 -2.17
N VAL A 164 13.76 -0.44 -1.66
CA VAL A 164 13.78 -1.77 -1.00
C VAL A 164 12.93 -1.79 0.27
N GLN A 165 12.87 -0.68 1.00
CA GLN A 165 12.01 -0.56 2.18
C GLN A 165 10.52 -0.56 1.80
N VAL A 166 10.15 0.15 0.73
CA VAL A 166 8.77 0.14 0.22
C VAL A 166 8.38 -1.27 -0.23
N ILE A 167 9.24 -1.96 -0.99
CA ILE A 167 8.99 -3.35 -1.42
C ILE A 167 8.83 -4.28 -0.20
N GLY A 168 9.72 -4.17 0.79
CA GLY A 168 9.66 -4.95 2.02
C GLY A 168 8.41 -4.66 2.85
N MET A 169 8.03 -3.39 2.98
CA MET A 169 6.82 -2.94 3.66
C MET A 169 5.58 -3.57 3.02
N PHE A 170 5.45 -3.53 1.69
CA PHE A 170 4.30 -4.14 1.02
C PHE A 170 4.31 -5.66 1.08
N ASN A 171 5.48 -6.30 1.05
CA ASN A 171 5.57 -7.72 1.32
C ASN A 171 5.05 -8.08 2.74
N MET A 172 5.31 -7.26 3.75
CA MET A 172 4.76 -7.44 5.09
C MET A 172 3.24 -7.14 5.14
N THR A 173 2.80 -5.97 4.66
CA THR A 173 1.39 -5.55 4.77
C THR A 173 0.46 -6.42 3.92
N ASN A 174 0.93 -6.92 2.77
CA ASN A 174 0.17 -7.88 1.98
C ASN A 174 -0.04 -9.19 2.75
N ARG A 175 1.00 -9.71 3.42
CA ARG A 175 0.90 -10.93 4.22
C ARG A 175 -0.09 -10.76 5.38
N VAL A 176 -0.02 -9.64 6.11
CA VAL A 176 -0.95 -9.35 7.21
C VAL A 176 -2.38 -9.21 6.69
N SER A 177 -2.59 -8.35 5.69
CA SER A 177 -3.93 -8.07 5.15
C SER A 177 -4.60 -9.31 4.58
N SER A 178 -3.87 -10.11 3.80
CA SER A 178 -4.42 -11.34 3.21
C SER A 178 -4.65 -12.43 4.26
N ALA A 179 -3.75 -12.59 5.24
CA ALA A 179 -3.91 -13.59 6.29
C ALA A 179 -5.12 -13.29 7.20
N LEU A 180 -5.42 -12.02 7.43
CA LEU A 180 -6.50 -11.58 8.32
C LEU A 180 -7.75 -11.10 7.58
N GLY A 181 -7.81 -11.29 6.26
CA GLY A 181 -8.97 -10.99 5.44
C GLY A 181 -9.40 -9.52 5.51
N PHE A 182 -8.44 -8.58 5.48
CA PHE A 182 -8.77 -7.17 5.51
C PHE A 182 -9.57 -6.76 4.27
N VAL A 183 -10.70 -6.08 4.47
CA VAL A 183 -11.59 -5.61 3.40
C VAL A 183 -11.33 -4.12 3.13
N PRO A 184 -10.97 -3.72 1.90
CA PRO A 184 -10.78 -2.31 1.58
C PRO A 184 -12.11 -1.55 1.70
N ASN A 185 -12.03 -0.26 2.04
CA ASN A 185 -13.19 0.62 2.07
C ASN A 185 -13.82 0.78 0.67
N GLU A 186 -15.15 0.91 0.61
CA GLU A 186 -15.91 1.13 -0.63
C GLU A 186 -15.44 2.38 -1.39
N GLU A 187 -15.07 3.43 -0.65
CA GLU A 187 -14.58 4.70 -1.16
C GLU A 187 -13.38 4.53 -2.11
N TYR A 188 -12.45 3.61 -1.82
CA TYR A 188 -11.26 3.38 -2.65
C TYR A 188 -11.59 2.88 -4.06
N HIS A 189 -12.74 2.25 -4.27
CA HIS A 189 -13.11 1.71 -5.58
C HIS A 189 -13.40 2.82 -6.61
N SER A 190 -13.96 3.95 -6.16
CA SER A 190 -14.36 5.07 -7.01
C SER A 190 -13.40 6.26 -6.98
N MET A 191 -12.57 6.39 -5.93
CA MET A 191 -11.60 7.49 -5.80
C MET A 191 -10.70 7.63 -7.03
N ALA A 192 -10.47 8.88 -7.46
CA ALA A 192 -9.59 9.23 -8.58
C ALA A 192 -9.92 8.49 -9.90
N ARG A 193 -11.21 8.21 -10.15
CA ARG A 193 -11.73 7.78 -11.45
C ARG A 193 -12.56 8.92 -12.06
N PRO A 194 -12.42 9.21 -13.37
CA PRO A 194 -13.18 10.26 -14.05
C PRO A 194 -14.67 9.93 -14.19
#